data_AF-L0FVV0-F1
#
_entry.id   AF-L0FVV0-F1
#
_cell.length_a   1.000
_cell.length_b   1.000
_cell.length_c   1.000
_cell.angle_alpha   90.00
_cell.angle_beta   90.00
_cell.angle_gamma   90.00
#
_symmetry.space_group_name_H-M   'P 1'
#
loop_
_entity.id
_entity.type
_entity.pdbx_description
1 polymer ?
#
loop_
_entity_poly.entity_id
_entity_poly.type
_entity_poly.pdbx_seq_one_letter_code
_entity_poly.pdbx_strand_id
1 'polypeptide(L)'
;MLLLTVFVVLLTLMVQFLKPDWVHSRIWQIIIFYFGVMLVSGQLIQFLLKQSKENSVAILMGATIIRFLASLIFIAICLFTQIDNKILFFADFFIIYLLYLLFDIYSLIANLRPHSK
;
A
#
# COMPACT_ATOMS: atom_id res chain seq x y z
N MET A 1 5.22 9.74 -1.05
CA MET A 1 5.20 8.33 -0.58
C MET A 1 5.76 8.18 0.82
N LEU A 2 6.98 8.63 1.13
CA LEU A 2 7.46 8.66 2.52
C LEU A 2 6.55 9.47 3.46
N LEU A 3 6.11 10.65 3.02
CA LEU A 3 5.13 11.47 3.75
C LEU A 3 3.82 10.71 4.05
N LEU A 4 3.36 9.87 3.11
CA LEU A 4 2.17 9.06 3.29
C LEU A 4 2.41 8.00 4.37
N THR A 5 3.53 7.30 4.33
CA THR A 5 3.87 6.30 5.35
C THR A 5 3.97 6.94 6.73
N VAL A 6 4.60 8.12 6.84
CA VAL A 6 4.66 8.89 8.09
C VAL A 6 3.25 9.26 8.57
N PHE A 7 2.40 9.74 7.67
CA PHE A 7 1.00 10.07 7.98
C PHE A 7 0.21 8.84 8.49
N VAL A 8 0.34 7.69 7.82
CA VAL A 8 -0.29 6.43 8.26
C VAL A 8 0.21 6.01 9.64
N VAL A 9 1.52 6.08 9.90
CA VAL A 9 2.11 5.76 11.21
C VAL A 9 1.56 6.68 12.30
N LEU A 10 1.50 8.00 12.05
CA LEU A 10 0.95 8.97 13.01
C LEU A 10 -0.53 8.70 13.31
N LEU A 11 -1.35 8.40 12.28
CA LEU A 11 -2.74 8.01 12.47
C LEU A 11 -2.87 6.74 13.30
N THR A 12 -2.08 5.70 13.00
CA THR A 12 -2.09 4.46 13.78
C THR A 12 -1.73 4.70 15.24
N LEU A 13 -0.68 5.48 15.52
CA LEU A 13 -0.28 5.83 16.89
C LEU A 13 -1.37 6.62 17.62
N MET A 14 -2.02 7.57 16.93
CA MET A 14 -3.13 8.33 17.50
C MET A 14 -4.31 7.43 17.88
N VAL A 15 -4.67 6.47 17.01
CA VAL A 15 -5.74 5.51 17.30
C VAL A 15 -5.35 4.58 18.45
N GLN A 16 -4.11 4.09 18.49
CA GLN A 16 -3.63 3.26 19.61
C GLN A 16 -3.70 3.99 20.95
N PHE A 17 -3.43 5.30 20.98
CA PHE A 17 -3.51 6.10 22.20
C PHE A 17 -4.97 6.31 22.67
N LEU A 18 -5.91 6.52 21.75
CA LEU A 18 -7.31 6.78 22.08
C LEU A 18 -8.12 5.50 22.35
N LYS A 19 -7.87 4.44 21.57
CA LYS A 19 -8.60 3.16 21.55
C LYS A 19 -7.65 2.01 21.15
N PRO A 20 -6.85 1.48 22.09
CA PRO A 20 -5.87 0.42 21.79
C PRO A 20 -6.52 -0.86 21.25
N ASP A 21 -7.75 -1.18 21.68
CA ASP A 21 -8.48 -2.38 21.24
C ASP A 21 -8.91 -2.34 19.76
N TRP A 22 -8.84 -1.17 19.12
CA TRP A 22 -9.20 -0.99 17.71
C TRP A 22 -8.02 -1.26 16.77
N VAL A 23 -6.84 -1.56 17.30
CA VAL A 23 -5.65 -1.81 16.49
C VAL A 23 -5.13 -3.21 16.78
N HIS A 24 -5.06 -4.01 15.74
CA HIS A 24 -4.57 -5.37 15.80
C HIS A 24 -3.08 -5.40 16.17
N SER A 25 -2.66 -6.38 16.95
CA SER A 25 -1.27 -6.51 17.43
C SER A 25 -0.23 -6.57 16.30
N ARG A 26 -0.64 -7.01 15.10
CA ARG A 26 0.22 -7.13 13.90
C ARG A 26 0.21 -5.90 12.99
N ILE A 27 -0.37 -4.78 13.41
CA ILE A 27 -0.45 -3.55 12.60
C ILE A 27 0.90 -3.12 12.01
N TRP A 28 1.98 -3.26 12.78
CA TRP A 28 3.33 -2.90 12.34
C TRP A 28 3.82 -3.77 11.18
N GLN A 29 3.46 -5.06 11.17
CA GLN A 29 3.78 -5.96 10.04
C GLN A 29 3.07 -5.51 8.76
N ILE A 30 1.81 -5.07 8.87
CA ILE A 30 1.02 -4.54 7.76
C ILE A 30 1.67 -3.26 7.21
N ILE A 31 2.05 -2.32 8.09
CA ILE A 31 2.69 -1.05 7.70
C ILE A 31 4.03 -1.32 7.00
N ILE A 32 4.87 -2.19 7.58
CA ILE A 32 6.18 -2.54 7.00
C ILE A 32 6.00 -3.21 5.64
N PHE A 33 5.03 -4.12 5.51
CA PHE A 33 4.71 -4.78 4.25
C PHE A 33 4.34 -3.75 3.17
N TYR A 34 3.39 -2.86 3.44
CA TYR A 34 2.97 -1.84 2.48
C TYR A 34 4.09 -0.88 2.12
N PHE A 35 4.90 -0.48 3.09
CA PHE A 35 6.08 0.34 2.84
C PHE A 35 7.08 -0.37 1.92
N GLY A 36 7.40 -1.64 2.18
CA GLY A 36 8.31 -2.44 1.37
C GLY A 36 7.80 -2.64 -0.06
N VAL A 37 6.53 -3.04 -0.21
CA VAL A 37 5.89 -3.20 -1.52
C VAL A 37 5.91 -1.88 -2.30
N MET A 38 5.64 -0.75 -1.63
CA MET A 38 5.67 0.59 -2.24
C MET A 38 7.07 0.97 -2.74
N LEU A 39 8.11 0.68 -1.95
CA LEU A 39 9.49 0.96 -2.34
C LEU A 39 9.91 0.10 -3.55
N VAL A 40 9.67 -1.21 -3.49
CA VAL A 40 10.06 -2.16 -4.54
C VAL A 40 9.39 -1.79 -5.86
N SER A 41 8.08 -1.59 -5.82
CA SER A 41 7.30 -1.20 -6.99
C SER A 41 7.67 0.19 -7.51
N GLY A 42 7.98 1.15 -6.64
CA GLY A 42 8.46 2.47 -7.04
C GLY A 42 9.77 2.40 -7.81
N GLN A 43 10.73 1.60 -7.33
CA GLN A 43 11.99 1.36 -8.03
C GLN A 43 11.79 0.61 -9.35
N LEU A 44 10.90 -0.40 -9.35
CA LEU A 44 10.55 -1.15 -10.56
C LEU A 44 9.97 -0.25 -11.64
N ILE A 45 9.03 0.64 -11.28
CA ILE A 45 8.45 1.63 -12.20
C ILE A 45 9.55 2.53 -12.77
N GLN A 46 10.42 3.10 -11.92
CA GLN A 46 11.50 3.98 -12.36
C GLN A 46 12.48 3.26 -13.31
N PHE A 47 12.79 2.00 -13.02
CA PHE A 47 13.63 1.17 -13.87
C PHE A 47 13.00 0.91 -15.23
N LEU A 48 11.74 0.47 -15.26
CA LEU A 48 11.03 0.15 -16.51
C LEU A 48 10.76 1.40 -17.36
N LEU A 49 10.44 2.53 -16.74
CA LEU A 49 10.24 3.81 -17.45
C LEU A 49 11.52 4.34 -18.09
N LYS A 50 12.70 4.05 -17.54
CA LYS A 50 13.98 4.40 -18.18
C LYS A 50 14.21 3.61 -19.47
N GLN A 51 13.69 2.39 -19.56
CA GLN A 51 13.85 1.53 -20.74
C GLN A 51 12.79 1.76 -21.81
N SER A 52 11.54 2.04 -21.43
CA SER A 52 10.44 2.25 -22.39
C SER A 52 9.43 3.28 -21.88
N LYS A 53 9.68 4.55 -22.20
CA LYS A 53 8.78 5.67 -21.85
C LYS A 53 7.42 5.58 -22.56
N GLU A 54 7.37 4.98 -23.75
CA GLU A 54 6.14 4.84 -24.52
C GLU A 54 5.12 3.94 -23.82
N ASN A 55 5.58 2.95 -23.05
CA ASN A 55 4.74 2.02 -22.29
C ASN A 55 4.42 2.51 -20.86
N SER A 56 4.52 3.82 -20.59
CA SER A 56 4.37 4.38 -19.24
C SER A 56 3.07 3.96 -18.53
N VAL A 57 1.94 4.00 -19.25
CA VAL A 57 0.63 3.63 -18.68
C VAL A 57 0.58 2.15 -18.32
N ALA A 58 1.07 1.28 -19.21
CA ALA A 58 1.10 -0.17 -18.99
C ALA A 58 2.02 -0.54 -17.81
N ILE A 59 3.18 0.12 -17.67
CA ILE A 59 4.11 -0.07 -16.56
C ILE A 59 3.46 0.32 -15.22
N LEU A 60 2.78 1.46 -15.18
CA LEU A 60 2.09 1.94 -13.97
C LEU A 60 0.92 1.03 -13.57
N MET A 61 0.10 0.61 -14.53
CA MET A 61 -1.00 -0.32 -14.29
C MET A 61 -0.48 -1.70 -13.87
N GLY A 62 0.54 -2.22 -14.53
CA GLY A 62 1.18 -3.48 -14.19
C GLY A 62 1.74 -3.48 -12.77
N ALA A 63 2.41 -2.40 -12.37
CA ALA A 63 2.89 -2.24 -11.00
C ALA A 63 1.74 -2.22 -9.98
N THR A 64 0.62 -1.57 -10.31
CA THR A 64 -0.59 -1.56 -9.47
C THR A 64 -1.16 -2.96 -9.29
N ILE A 65 -1.23 -3.75 -10.37
CA ILE A 65 -1.69 -5.15 -10.33
C ILE A 65 -0.75 -6.02 -9.47
N ILE A 66 0.57 -5.85 -9.62
CA ILE A 66 1.56 -6.57 -8.81
C ILE A 66 1.38 -6.24 -7.32
N ARG A 67 1.15 -4.97 -6.96
CA ARG A 67 0.89 -4.56 -5.57
C ARG A 67 -0.38 -5.19 -5.02
N PHE A 68 -1.44 -5.24 -5.82
CA PHE A 68 -2.70 -5.88 -5.45
C PHE A 68 -2.50 -7.38 -5.19
N LEU A 69 -1.81 -8.08 -6.11
CA LEU A 69 -1.54 -9.50 -5.95
C LEU A 69 -0.64 -9.79 -4.74
N ALA A 70 0.40 -8.98 -4.53
CA ALA A 70 1.25 -9.07 -3.34
C ALA A 70 0.44 -8.90 -2.05
N SER A 71 -0.53 -7.98 -2.04
CA SER A 71 -1.44 -7.76 -0.89
C SER A 71 -2.29 -9.00 -0.60
N LEU A 72 -2.84 -9.63 -1.64
CA LEU A 72 -3.60 -10.88 -1.50
C LEU A 72 -2.75 -12.02 -0.94
N ILE A 73 -1.53 -12.19 -1.46
CA ILE A 73 -0.58 -13.20 -1.00
C ILE A 73 -0.23 -12.97 0.47
N PHE A 74 0.05 -11.72 0.87
CA PHE A 74 0.38 -11.39 2.24
C PHE A 74 -0.75 -11.70 3.22
N ILE A 75 -1.99 -11.33 2.88
CA ILE A 75 -3.17 -11.69 3.68
C ILE A 75 -3.27 -13.21 3.81
N ALA A 76 -3.17 -13.94 2.69
CA ALA A 76 -3.27 -15.40 2.70
C ALA A 76 -2.23 -16.02 3.65
N ILE A 77 -0.96 -15.63 3.51
CA ILE A 77 0.13 -16.10 4.39
C ILE A 77 -0.18 -15.80 5.86
N CYS A 78 -0.62 -14.58 6.17
CA CYS A 78 -0.95 -14.20 7.53
C CYS A 78 -2.08 -15.07 8.09
N LEU A 79 -3.14 -15.35 7.33
CA LEU A 79 -4.29 -16.16 7.77
C LEU A 79 -3.97 -17.62 8.01
N PHE A 80 -2.94 -18.16 7.31
CA PHE A 80 -2.42 -19.49 7.59
C PHE A 80 -1.61 -19.55 8.90
N THR A 81 -1.11 -18.41 9.38
CA THR A 81 -0.57 -18.33 10.75
C THR A 81 -1.70 -18.21 11.76
N GLN A 82 -1.52 -18.73 12.98
CA GLN A 82 -2.47 -18.46 14.06
C GLN A 82 -2.44 -16.96 14.38
N ILE A 83 -3.46 -16.25 13.91
CA ILE A 83 -3.70 -14.85 14.24
C ILE A 83 -4.88 -14.75 15.19
N ASP A 84 -4.73 -13.92 16.21
CA ASP A 84 -5.83 -13.43 17.02
C ASP A 84 -6.80 -12.61 16.15
N ASN A 85 -8.00 -12.35 16.69
CA ASN A 85 -9.08 -11.55 16.10
C ASN A 85 -8.93 -11.24 14.59
N LYS A 86 -9.20 -12.24 13.75
CA LYS A 86 -9.02 -12.18 12.29
C LYS A 86 -9.76 -11.00 11.67
N ILE A 87 -10.95 -10.67 12.18
CA ILE A 87 -11.79 -9.57 11.69
C ILE A 87 -11.05 -8.24 11.87
N LEU A 88 -10.46 -8.01 13.05
CA LEU A 88 -9.71 -6.79 13.32
C LEU A 88 -8.46 -6.69 12.44
N PHE A 89 -7.72 -7.79 12.26
CA PHE A 89 -6.59 -7.85 11.33
C PHE A 89 -6.99 -7.47 9.90
N PHE A 90 -8.09 -8.05 9.41
CA PHE A 90 -8.61 -7.74 8.07
C PHE A 90 -9.03 -6.28 7.93
N ALA A 91 -9.69 -5.72 8.94
CA ALA A 91 -10.11 -4.31 8.94
C ALA A 91 -8.90 -3.38 8.87
N ASP A 92 -7.90 -3.59 9.72
CA ASP A 92 -6.65 -2.82 9.73
C ASP A 92 -5.90 -2.91 8.40
N PHE A 93 -5.79 -4.13 7.88
CA PHE A 93 -5.15 -4.37 6.59
C PHE A 93 -5.85 -3.60 5.48
N PHE A 94 -7.19 -3.68 5.43
CA PHE A 94 -7.98 -3.07 4.38
C PHE A 94 -7.99 -1.54 4.49
N ILE A 95 -8.04 -0.98 5.69
CA ILE A 95 -7.95 0.47 5.91
C ILE A 95 -6.60 1.00 5.41
N ILE A 96 -5.49 0.36 5.80
CA ILE A 96 -4.16 0.75 5.33
C ILE A 96 -4.07 0.58 3.81
N TYR A 97 -4.56 -0.53 3.27
CA TYR A 97 -4.61 -0.76 1.82
C TYR A 97 -5.32 0.38 1.08
N LEU A 98 -6.51 0.76 1.54
CA LEU A 98 -7.30 1.84 0.93
C LEU A 98 -6.59 3.19 1.00
N LEU A 99 -5.94 3.50 2.13
CA LEU A 99 -5.14 4.72 2.26
C LEU A 99 -4.00 4.74 1.23
N TYR A 100 -3.26 3.65 1.10
CA TYR A 100 -2.20 3.56 0.08
C TYR A 100 -2.76 3.64 -1.35
N LEU A 101 -3.86 2.92 -1.63
CA LEU A 101 -4.51 2.90 -2.94
C LEU A 101 -5.02 4.27 -3.37
N LEU A 102 -5.67 5.02 -2.46
CA LEU A 102 -6.18 6.36 -2.75
C LEU A 102 -5.04 7.27 -3.21
N PHE A 103 -3.95 7.33 -2.46
CA PHE A 103 -2.80 8.16 -2.81
C PHE A 103 -2.14 7.72 -4.11
N ASP A 104 -2.12 6.42 -4.41
CA ASP A 104 -1.60 5.88 -5.66
C ASP A 104 -2.45 6.33 -6.86
N ILE A 105 -3.78 6.20 -6.76
CA ILE A 105 -4.72 6.68 -7.78
C ILE A 105 -4.59 8.20 -7.98
N TYR A 106 -4.52 8.99 -6.90
CA TYR A 106 -4.33 10.43 -7.01
C TYR A 106 -3.01 10.79 -7.68
N SER A 107 -1.92 10.09 -7.34
CA SER A 107 -0.63 10.29 -7.98
C SER A 107 -0.66 9.94 -9.46
N LEU A 108 -1.35 8.86 -9.85
CA LEU A 108 -1.52 8.47 -11.25
C LEU A 108 -2.31 9.51 -12.03
N ILE A 109 -3.46 9.94 -11.52
CA ILE A 109 -4.31 10.94 -12.18
C ILE A 109 -3.57 12.28 -12.34
N ALA A 110 -2.88 12.73 -11.28
CA ALA A 110 -2.11 13.97 -11.32
C ALA A 110 -0.99 13.93 -12.38
N ASN A 111 -0.36 12.77 -12.58
CA ASN A 111 0.74 12.60 -13.53
C ASN A 111 0.25 12.41 -14.98
N LEU A 112 -0.99 11.96 -15.17
CA LEU A 112 -1.61 11.81 -16.50
C LEU A 112 -2.26 13.11 -17.02
N ARG A 113 -2.67 14.02 -16.12
CA ARG A 113 -3.30 15.31 -16.48
C ARG A 113 -2.50 16.18 -17.47
N PRO A 114 -1.14 16.28 -17.41
CA PRO A 114 -0.37 17.10 -18.35
C PRO A 114 -0.35 16.57 -19.79
N HIS A 115 -0.64 15.28 -20.00
CA HIS A 115 -0.53 14.61 -21.30
C HIS A 115 -1.89 14.44 -22.03
N SER A 116 -2.95 15.08 -21.56
CA SER A 116 -4.31 15.01 -22.12
C SER A 116 -4.64 16.17 -23.09
N LYS A 117 -3.65 16.67 -23.84
CA LYS A 117 -3.88 17.65 -24.94
C LYS A 117 -3.57 17.03 -26.29
#